data_AF-A0A7W0SGT7-F1
#
_entry.id   AF-A0A7W0SGT7-F1
#
_cell.length_a   1.000
_cell.length_b   1.000
_cell.length_c   1.000
_cell.angle_alpha   90.00
_cell.angle_beta   90.00
_cell.angle_gamma   90.00
#
_symmetry.space_group_name_H-M   'P 1'
#
loop_
_entity.id
_entity.type
_entity.pdbx_description
1 polymer ?
#
loop_
_entity_poly.entity_id
_entity_poly.type
_entity_poly.pdbx_seq_one_letter_code
_entity_poly.pdbx_strand_id
1 'polypeptide(L)'
;MTSSPYFDVCSYKVVSERTHAQATRVQAMVEVRIGSNCVRRSAMGIGPVHALDLALRECLQSSFPELERVRLSDYQVSVVDAGQGTGAQVRVLIEASDGHRRWDAGCVGGNVVDASFEALCSTLVMGIMHGRSQKRRSALGV
;
A
#
# COMPACT_ATOMS: atom_id res chain seq x y z
N MET A 1 -6.80 -7.49 7.05
CA MET A 1 -5.46 -7.24 7.59
C MET A 1 -4.67 -8.53 7.56
N THR A 2 -4.04 -8.78 6.42
CA THR A 2 -3.08 -9.86 6.19
C THR A 2 -1.90 -9.68 7.15
N SER A 3 -1.75 -10.61 8.09
CA SER A 3 -0.57 -10.66 8.95
C SER A 3 0.67 -10.89 8.09
N SER A 4 1.66 -9.99 8.20
CA SER A 4 2.91 -10.03 7.45
C SER A 4 4.05 -10.29 8.41
N PRO A 5 5.03 -11.16 8.06
CA PRO A 5 6.20 -11.39 8.91
C PRO A 5 7.16 -10.19 8.95
N TYR A 6 6.90 -9.12 8.17
CA TYR A 6 7.79 -7.97 8.04
C TYR A 6 7.35 -6.76 8.87
N PHE A 7 6.05 -6.47 8.89
CA PHE A 7 5.48 -5.37 9.64
C PHE A 7 3.99 -5.62 9.89
N ASP A 8 3.48 -5.04 10.97
CA ASP A 8 2.03 -4.96 11.23
C ASP A 8 1.55 -3.53 11.01
N VAL A 9 0.41 -3.35 10.37
CA VAL A 9 -0.27 -2.06 10.38
C VAL A 9 -1.00 -1.92 11.72
N CYS A 10 -0.66 -0.90 12.49
CA CYS A 10 -1.34 -0.57 13.74
C CYS A 10 -2.61 0.26 13.48
N SER A 11 -2.47 1.30 12.64
CA SER A 11 -3.58 2.20 12.30
C SER A 11 -3.28 2.99 11.03
N TYR A 12 -4.34 3.49 10.39
CA TYR A 12 -4.23 4.61 9.46
C TYR A 12 -5.38 5.59 9.66
N LYS A 13 -5.16 6.83 9.24
CA LYS A 13 -6.17 7.88 9.15
C LYS A 13 -6.00 8.59 7.81
N VAL A 14 -7.10 8.83 7.11
CA VAL A 14 -7.10 9.65 5.89
C VAL A 14 -8.08 10.79 6.08
N VAL A 15 -7.63 12.00 5.73
CA VAL A 15 -8.45 13.21 5.73
C VAL A 15 -8.46 13.73 4.29
N SER A 16 -9.64 13.77 3.68
CA SER A 16 -9.85 14.32 2.34
C SER A 16 -10.84 15.47 2.45
N GLU A 17 -10.36 16.69 2.29
CA GLU A 17 -11.15 17.90 2.45
C GLU A 17 -11.24 18.65 1.13
N ARG A 18 -12.45 19.01 0.75
CA ARG A 18 -12.72 19.91 -0.37
C ARG A 18 -13.64 21.01 0.13
N THR A 19 -13.20 22.26 -0.02
CA THR A 19 -14.04 23.43 0.24
C THR A 19 -14.45 24.06 -1.09
N HIS A 20 -15.52 24.85 -1.10
CA HIS A 20 -15.97 25.54 -2.32
C HIS A 20 -14.89 26.45 -2.94
N ALA A 21 -13.94 26.94 -2.13
CA ALA A 21 -12.92 27.90 -2.52
C ALA A 21 -11.53 27.30 -2.80
N GLN A 22 -11.29 26.01 -2.50
CA GLN A 22 -9.96 25.40 -2.61
C GLN A 22 -9.99 24.04 -3.29
N ALA A 23 -8.88 23.71 -3.95
CA ALA A 23 -8.63 22.37 -4.46
C ALA A 23 -8.66 21.34 -3.33
N THR A 24 -9.02 20.09 -3.67
CA THR A 24 -9.03 18.96 -2.74
C THR A 24 -7.67 18.82 -2.07
N ARG A 25 -7.65 18.78 -0.74
CA ARG A 25 -6.47 18.50 0.08
C ARG A 25 -6.63 17.12 0.68
N VAL A 26 -5.64 16.25 0.48
CA VAL A 26 -5.67 14.91 1.05
C VAL A 26 -4.38 14.63 1.81
N GLN A 27 -4.55 14.20 3.06
CA GLN A 27 -3.47 13.76 3.93
C GLN A 27 -3.80 12.37 4.48
N ALA A 28 -2.80 11.51 4.55
CA ALA A 28 -2.87 10.26 5.27
C ALA A 28 -1.82 10.22 6.38
N MET A 29 -2.13 9.49 7.44
CA MET A 29 -1.23 9.12 8.52
C MET A 29 -1.28 7.61 8.66
N VAL A 30 -0.13 6.96 8.69
CA VAL A 30 -0.02 5.50 8.84
C VAL A 30 0.91 5.22 10.01
N GLU A 31 0.55 4.23 10.81
CA GLU A 31 1.39 3.67 11.86
C GLU A 31 1.59 2.18 11.62
N VAL A 32 2.86 1.77 11.63
CA VAL A 32 3.26 0.37 11.50
C VAL A 32 4.17 -0.03 12.66
N ARG A 33 4.19 -1.32 12.96
CA ARG A 33 5.14 -1.95 13.87
C ARG A 33 6.11 -2.82 13.07
N ILE A 34 7.41 -2.63 13.27
CA ILE A 34 8.48 -3.39 12.64
C ILE A 34 9.35 -3.96 13.76
N GLY A 35 9.22 -5.26 14.04
CA GLY A 35 9.80 -5.86 15.24
C GLY A 35 9.26 -5.19 16.51
N SER A 36 10.15 -4.63 17.33
CA SER A 36 9.78 -3.90 18.56
C SER A 36 9.48 -2.41 18.34
N ASN A 37 9.70 -1.88 17.12
CA ASN A 37 9.65 -0.45 16.86
C ASN A 37 8.32 -0.06 16.22
N CYS A 38 7.67 0.97 16.77
CA CYS A 38 6.51 1.61 16.14
C CYS A 38 6.96 2.84 15.35
N VAL A 39 6.55 2.92 14.09
CA VAL A 39 6.85 4.03 13.18
C VAL A 39 5.54 4.63 12.70
N ARG A 40 5.39 5.94 12.87
CA ARG A 40 4.25 6.70 12.36
C ARG A 40 4.73 7.78 11.40
N ARG A 41 4.10 7.88 10.23
CA ARG A 41 4.38 8.90 9.21
C ARG A 41 3.10 9.47 8.65
N SER A 42 3.21 10.65 8.05
CA SER A 42 2.10 11.31 7.38
C SER A 42 2.56 11.89 6.07
N ALA A 43 1.75 11.73 5.03
CA ALA A 43 2.04 12.25 3.70
C ALA A 43 0.81 12.92 3.08
N MET A 44 1.07 13.90 2.21
CA MET A 44 0.05 14.52 1.37
C MET A 44 0.04 13.86 0.00
N GLY A 45 -1.14 13.65 -0.56
CA GLY A 45 -1.30 13.04 -1.89
C GLY A 45 -2.40 13.71 -2.69
N ILE A 46 -2.45 13.40 -3.99
CA ILE A 46 -3.50 13.86 -4.91
C ILE A 46 -4.88 13.29 -4.52
N GLY A 47 -4.88 12.11 -3.91
CA GLY A 47 -6.08 11.41 -3.45
C GLY A 47 -5.77 10.52 -2.24
N PRO A 48 -6.80 9.92 -1.62
CA PRO A 48 -6.67 9.16 -0.37
C PRO A 48 -5.71 7.98 -0.49
N VAL A 49 -5.82 7.21 -1.59
CA VAL A 49 -4.97 6.05 -1.85
C VAL A 49 -3.53 6.46 -2.10
N HIS A 50 -3.30 7.55 -2.83
CA HIS A 50 -1.94 8.06 -3.08
C HIS A 50 -1.29 8.53 -1.76
N ALA A 51 -2.02 9.27 -0.93
CA ALA A 51 -1.52 9.72 0.37
C ALA A 51 -1.17 8.54 1.28
N LEU A 52 -2.00 7.47 1.28
CA LEU A 52 -1.74 6.24 2.02
C LEU A 52 -0.48 5.52 1.54
N ASP A 53 -0.30 5.36 0.22
CA ASP A 53 0.89 4.73 -0.35
C ASP A 53 2.17 5.47 0.07
N LEU A 54 2.17 6.81 -0.04
CA LEU A 54 3.30 7.63 0.38
C LEU A 54 3.60 7.48 1.88
N ALA A 55 2.58 7.61 2.74
CA ALA A 55 2.75 7.51 4.19
C ALA A 55 3.23 6.11 4.62
N LEU A 56 2.71 5.05 3.97
CA LEU A 56 3.12 3.68 4.23
C LEU A 56 4.58 3.45 3.79
N ARG A 57 4.97 3.93 2.59
CA ARG A 57 6.35 3.83 2.10
C ARG A 57 7.33 4.60 2.99
N GLU A 58 6.96 5.79 3.45
CA GLU A 58 7.78 6.56 4.40
C GLU A 58 8.00 5.82 5.72
N CYS A 59 7.02 5.02 6.18
CA CYS A 59 7.18 4.19 7.37
C CYS A 59 8.16 3.03 7.14
N LEU A 60 8.18 2.46 5.93
CA LEU A 60 8.88 1.21 5.62
C LEU A 60 10.29 1.41 5.04
N GLN A 61 10.55 2.53 4.35
CA GLN A 61 11.77 2.73 3.54
C GLN A 61 13.07 2.51 4.32
N SER A 62 13.14 2.95 5.58
CA SER A 62 14.37 2.81 6.38
C SER A 62 14.68 1.36 6.76
N SER A 63 13.65 0.51 6.89
CA SER A 63 13.81 -0.91 7.24
C SER A 63 13.86 -1.83 6.02
N PHE A 64 13.33 -1.37 4.89
CA PHE A 64 13.18 -2.15 3.66
C PHE A 64 13.61 -1.35 2.43
N PRO A 65 14.92 -1.05 2.26
CA PRO A 65 15.42 -0.23 1.16
C PRO A 65 15.17 -0.87 -0.22
N GLU A 66 14.95 -2.18 -0.30
CA GLU A 66 14.49 -2.85 -1.53
C GLU A 66 13.19 -2.27 -2.12
N LEU A 67 12.34 -1.64 -1.30
CA LEU A 67 11.10 -1.00 -1.75
C LEU A 67 11.30 0.23 -2.63
N GLU A 68 12.50 0.83 -2.63
CA GLU A 68 12.83 1.98 -3.49
C GLU A 68 12.68 1.66 -4.99
N ARG A 69 12.87 0.39 -5.37
CA ARG A 69 12.74 -0.08 -6.76
C ARG A 69 11.31 -0.48 -7.12
N VAL A 70 10.44 -0.67 -6.13
CA VAL A 70 9.06 -1.09 -6.35
C VAL A 70 8.24 0.08 -6.88
N ARG A 71 7.62 -0.12 -8.05
CA ARG A 71 6.72 0.82 -8.73
C ARG A 71 5.38 0.13 -8.99
N LEU A 72 4.28 0.85 -8.80
CA LEU A 72 2.96 0.41 -9.23
C LEU A 72 2.83 0.72 -10.73
N SER A 73 2.50 -0.29 -11.53
CA SER A 73 2.31 -0.15 -12.97
C SER A 73 0.86 0.01 -13.37
N ASP A 74 -0.06 -0.55 -12.57
CA ASP A 74 -1.50 -0.41 -12.81
C ASP A 74 -2.29 -0.44 -11.50
N TYR A 75 -3.46 0.21 -11.51
CA TYR A 75 -4.39 0.30 -10.39
C TYR A 75 -5.83 0.24 -10.92
N GLN A 76 -6.51 -0.86 -10.64
CA GLN A 76 -7.88 -1.10 -11.10
C GLN A 76 -8.84 -1.30 -9.93
N VAL A 77 -9.99 -0.63 -9.99
CA VAL A 77 -11.11 -0.82 -9.06
C VAL A 77 -12.34 -1.27 -9.84
N SER A 78 -13.03 -2.30 -9.34
CA SER A 78 -14.25 -2.83 -9.93
C SER A 78 -15.29 -3.15 -8.86
N VAL A 79 -16.57 -3.04 -9.22
CA VAL A 79 -17.68 -3.42 -8.34
C VAL A 79 -17.88 -4.94 -8.40
N VAL A 80 -18.01 -5.58 -7.23
CA VAL A 80 -18.21 -7.03 -7.12
C VAL A 80 -19.69 -7.40 -7.14
N ASP A 81 -20.51 -6.67 -6.39
CA ASP A 81 -21.97 -6.84 -6.36
C ASP A 81 -22.64 -5.46 -6.39
N ALA A 82 -23.22 -5.12 -7.54
CA ALA A 82 -23.83 -3.81 -7.77
C ALA A 82 -25.18 -3.63 -7.06
N GLY A 83 -25.75 -4.67 -6.44
CA GLY A 83 -27.08 -4.64 -5.84
C GLY A 83 -27.24 -3.65 -4.67
N GLN A 84 -26.14 -3.21 -4.05
CA GLN A 84 -26.13 -2.33 -2.87
C GLN A 84 -25.77 -0.86 -3.19
N GLY A 85 -25.63 -0.48 -4.45
CA GLY A 85 -25.30 0.89 -4.84
C GLY A 85 -23.98 1.37 -4.22
N THR A 86 -24.00 2.46 -3.46
CA THR A 86 -22.80 3.01 -2.79
C THR A 86 -22.27 2.13 -1.65
N GLY A 87 -23.03 1.12 -1.21
CA GLY A 87 -22.60 0.09 -0.25
C GLY A 87 -22.09 -1.19 -0.91
N ALA A 88 -21.90 -1.18 -2.23
CA ALA A 88 -21.41 -2.34 -2.97
C ALA A 88 -20.00 -2.74 -2.53
N GLN A 89 -19.74 -4.05 -2.53
CA GLN A 89 -18.37 -4.54 -2.41
C GLN A 89 -17.55 -4.11 -3.62
N VAL A 90 -16.31 -3.73 -3.36
CA VAL A 90 -15.33 -3.36 -4.38
C VAL A 90 -14.17 -4.32 -4.37
N ARG A 91 -13.64 -4.61 -5.55
CA ARG A 91 -12.39 -5.32 -5.76
C ARG A 91 -11.35 -4.33 -6.25
N VAL A 92 -10.22 -4.30 -5.57
CA VAL A 92 -9.03 -3.55 -5.96
C VAL A 92 -7.97 -4.52 -6.42
N LEU A 93 -7.33 -4.23 -7.54
CA LEU A 93 -6.16 -4.93 -8.07
C LEU A 93 -5.05 -3.90 -8.31
N ILE A 94 -3.85 -4.22 -7.85
CA ILE A 94 -2.64 -3.43 -8.03
C ILE A 94 -1.61 -4.30 -8.73
N GLU A 95 -1.13 -3.85 -9.87
CA GLU A 95 0.05 -4.43 -10.52
C GLU A 95 1.29 -3.65 -10.11
N ALA A 96 2.38 -4.37 -9.80
CA ALA A 96 3.64 -3.78 -9.40
C ALA A 96 4.85 -4.48 -10.01
N SER A 97 5.98 -3.77 -10.01
CA SER A 97 7.25 -4.23 -10.55
C SER A 97 8.42 -3.70 -9.74
N ASP A 98 9.50 -4.49 -9.63
CA ASP A 98 10.82 -4.06 -9.12
C ASP A 98 11.85 -3.85 -10.26
N GLY A 99 11.37 -3.83 -11.50
CA GLY A 99 12.19 -3.77 -12.72
C GLY A 99 12.69 -5.15 -13.22
N HIS A 100 12.57 -6.20 -12.42
CA HIS A 100 12.97 -7.57 -12.78
C HIS A 100 11.77 -8.52 -12.82
N ARG A 101 10.85 -8.37 -11.86
CA ARG A 101 9.64 -9.17 -11.71
C ARG A 101 8.43 -8.26 -11.70
N ARG A 102 7.31 -8.79 -12.19
CA ARG A 102 5.98 -8.21 -12.02
C ARG A 102 5.14 -9.11 -11.14
N TRP A 103 4.25 -8.52 -10.37
CA TRP A 103 3.29 -9.23 -9.53
C TRP A 103 2.07 -8.38 -9.28
N ASP A 104 0.98 -9.06 -8.96
CA ASP A 104 -0.29 -8.42 -8.66
C ASP A 104 -0.69 -8.71 -7.23
N ALA A 105 -1.37 -7.75 -6.60
CA ALA A 105 -2.04 -7.95 -5.34
C ALA A 105 -3.42 -7.34 -5.39
N GLY A 106 -4.40 -7.97 -4.74
CA GLY A 106 -5.75 -7.47 -4.73
C GLY A 106 -6.48 -7.75 -3.42
N CYS A 107 -7.54 -7.00 -3.21
CA CYS A 107 -8.40 -7.13 -2.04
C CYS A 107 -9.85 -6.88 -2.46
N VAL A 108 -10.78 -7.59 -1.81
CA VAL A 108 -12.21 -7.30 -1.88
C VAL A 108 -12.64 -6.74 -0.53
N GLY A 109 -13.35 -5.62 -0.53
CA GLY A 109 -13.81 -4.97 0.70
C GLY A 109 -15.08 -4.15 0.50
N GLY A 110 -15.66 -3.68 1.60
CA GLY A 110 -16.86 -2.83 1.59
C GLY A 110 -16.58 -1.35 1.29
N ASN A 111 -15.31 -0.96 1.16
CA ASN A 111 -14.88 0.40 0.88
C ASN A 111 -13.60 0.39 0.04
N VAL A 112 -13.53 1.29 -0.95
CA VAL A 112 -12.37 1.45 -1.84
C VAL A 112 -11.11 1.83 -1.08
N VAL A 113 -11.19 2.68 -0.06
CA VAL A 113 -9.98 3.13 0.67
C VAL A 113 -9.32 1.95 1.40
N ASP A 114 -10.12 1.15 2.09
CA ASP A 114 -9.62 0.04 2.92
C ASP A 114 -9.12 -1.11 2.03
N ALA A 115 -9.87 -1.45 0.97
CA ALA A 115 -9.46 -2.46 0.01
C ALA A 115 -8.15 -2.06 -0.70
N SER A 116 -8.00 -0.78 -1.08
CA SER A 116 -6.77 -0.29 -1.68
C SER A 116 -5.60 -0.32 -0.71
N PHE A 117 -5.82 0.02 0.56
CA PHE A 117 -4.77 -0.02 1.56
C PHE A 117 -4.26 -1.44 1.83
N GLU A 118 -5.16 -2.42 1.89
CA GLU A 118 -4.79 -3.83 2.05
C GLU A 118 -4.03 -4.37 0.82
N ALA A 119 -4.49 -4.01 -0.38
CA ALA A 119 -3.80 -4.35 -1.62
C ALA A 119 -2.38 -3.71 -1.66
N LEU A 120 -2.24 -2.44 -1.25
CA LEU A 120 -0.95 -1.77 -1.13
C LEU A 120 -0.01 -2.49 -0.15
N CYS A 121 -0.51 -2.87 1.03
CA CYS A 121 0.28 -3.63 2.00
C CYS A 121 0.77 -4.95 1.41
N SER A 122 -0.13 -5.69 0.75
CA SER A 122 0.20 -6.95 0.08
C SER A 122 1.24 -6.77 -1.04
N THR A 123 1.09 -5.73 -1.86
CA THR A 123 2.05 -5.37 -2.92
C THR A 123 3.45 -5.11 -2.35
N LEU A 124 3.56 -4.33 -1.28
CA LEU A 124 4.85 -4.01 -0.66
C LEU A 124 5.47 -5.23 0.04
N VAL A 125 4.65 -6.07 0.68
CA VAL A 125 5.11 -7.33 1.29
C VAL A 125 5.71 -8.27 0.24
N MET A 126 5.10 -8.40 -0.94
CA MET A 126 5.68 -9.14 -2.07
C MET A 126 6.98 -8.50 -2.57
N GLY A 127 7.05 -7.17 -2.63
CA GLY A 127 8.29 -6.44 -2.96
C GLY A 127 9.44 -6.76 -2.00
N ILE A 128 9.17 -6.82 -0.69
CA ILE A 128 10.16 -7.21 0.33
C ILE A 128 10.63 -8.66 0.11
N MET A 129 9.69 -9.59 -0.12
CA MET A 129 10.02 -11.00 -0.39
C MET A 129 10.93 -11.16 -1.62
N HIS A 130 10.64 -10.46 -2.71
CA HIS A 130 11.44 -10.49 -3.93
C HIS A 130 12.83 -9.90 -3.71
N GLY A 131 12.93 -8.72 -3.09
CA GLY A 131 14.21 -8.06 -2.81
C GLY A 131 15.14 -8.90 -1.93
N ARG A 132 14.59 -9.55 -0.89
CA ARG A 132 15.37 -10.43 -0.01
C ARG A 132 15.81 -11.73 -0.70
N SER A 133 14.98 -12.28 -1.57
CA SER A 133 15.32 -13.49 -2.35
C SER A 133 16.46 -13.23 -3.33
N GLN A 134 16.50 -12.04 -3.95
CA GLN A 134 17.56 -11.65 -4.88
C GLN A 134 18.91 -11.49 -4.16
N LYS A 135 18.93 -10.83 -2.99
CA LYS A 135 20.15 -10.69 -2.15
C LYS A 135 20.72 -12.05 -1.72
N ARG A 136 19.87 -13.03 -1.36
CA ARG A 136 20.33 -14.39 -1.02
C ARG A 136 20.96 -15.10 -2.20
N ARG A 137 20.36 -15.01 -3.40
CA ARG A 137 20.92 -15.63 -4.61
C ARG A 137 22.25 -15.02 -5.04
N SER A 138 22.44 -13.70 -4.89
CA SER A 138 23.72 -13.07 -5.15
C SER A 138 24.80 -13.43 -4.13
N ALA A 139 24.42 -13.72 -2.87
CA ALA A 139 25.37 -14.07 -1.81
C ALA A 139 25.84 -15.54 -1.87
N LEU A 140 25.05 -16.46 -2.44
CA LEU A 140 25.41 -17.86 -2.64
C LEU A 140 26.08 -18.15 -4.00
N GLY A 141 26.23 -17.14 -4.86
CA GLY A 141 26.83 -17.26 -6.19
C GLY A 141 28.31 -16.92 -6.26
N VAL A 142 29.11 -17.42 -5.30
CA VAL A 142 30.59 -17.44 -5.36
C VAL A 142 31.05 -18.90 -5.41
#